data_AF-A0A6N2B3B6-F1
#
_entry.id   AF-A0A6N2B3B6-F1
#
_cell.length_a   1.000
_cell.length_b   1.000
_cell.length_c   1.000
_cell.angle_alpha   90.00
_cell.angle_beta   90.00
_cell.angle_gamma   90.00
#
_symmetry.space_group_name_H-M   'P 1'
#
loop_
_entity.id
_entity.type
_entity.pdbx_description
1 polymer ?
#
loop_
_entity_poly.entity_id
_entity_poly.type
_entity_poly.pdbx_seq_one_letter_code
_entity_poly.pdbx_strand_id
1 'polypeptide(L)'
;MPPEKLEIFKSLEPWVSENVLPFLKPVEKCWQPIEFLPDPSQGTEQFEEEVRALRQRASGLSDEYFVMLVDGVGDETGCSPCPWAIWTRAWTAEENRHGDLLRTYLYLSGRVDMLMVDKTLQYLIGAGMDIGLENNPYLGFV
;
A
#
# COMPACT_ATOMS: atom_id res chain seq x y z
N MET A 1 20.93 -11.36 12.03
CA MET A 1 20.62 -12.80 11.86
C MET A 1 21.89 -13.61 11.57
N PRO A 2 22.07 -14.83 12.13
CA PRO A 2 23.21 -15.70 11.81
C PRO A 2 23.30 -16.07 10.31
N PRO A 3 24.51 -16.14 9.70
CA PRO A 3 24.68 -16.43 8.27
C PRO A 3 24.04 -17.75 7.81
N GLU A 4 24.07 -18.76 8.67
CA GLU A 4 23.43 -20.07 8.44
C GLU A 4 21.91 -19.99 8.22
N LYS A 5 21.23 -18.97 8.76
CA LYS A 5 19.80 -18.74 8.50
C LYS A 5 19.54 -18.02 7.18
N LEU A 6 20.50 -17.24 6.65
CA LEU A 6 20.36 -16.62 5.31
C LEU A 6 20.32 -17.68 4.21
N GLU A 7 21.13 -18.73 4.35
CA GLU A 7 21.14 -19.85 3.39
C GLU A 7 19.81 -20.61 3.35
N ILE A 8 19.07 -20.64 4.47
CA ILE A 8 17.70 -21.19 4.49
C ILE A 8 16.81 -20.39 3.54
N PHE A 9 16.78 -19.05 3.65
CA PHE A 9 15.95 -18.21 2.78
C PHE A 9 16.33 -18.33 1.30
N LYS A 10 17.63 -18.44 0.98
CA LYS A 10 18.09 -18.71 -0.39
C LYS A 10 17.61 -20.07 -0.89
N SER A 11 17.73 -21.12 -0.07
CA SER A 11 17.27 -22.46 -0.46
C SER A 11 15.76 -22.56 -0.66
N LEU A 12 14.98 -21.66 -0.05
CA LEU A 12 13.52 -21.59 -0.20
C LEU A 12 13.06 -20.83 -1.45
N GLU A 13 13.95 -20.17 -2.20
CA GLU A 13 13.56 -19.38 -3.37
C GLU A 13 12.74 -20.14 -4.43
N PRO A 14 13.08 -21.41 -4.80
CA PRO A 14 12.23 -22.19 -5.69
C PRO A 14 10.84 -22.44 -5.11
N TRP A 15 10.77 -22.77 -3.82
CA TRP A 15 9.50 -22.99 -3.13
C TRP A 15 8.64 -21.72 -3.09
N VAL A 16 9.24 -20.56 -2.81
CA VAL A 16 8.56 -19.25 -2.84
C VAL A 16 8.02 -18.95 -4.23
N SER A 17 8.80 -19.23 -5.26
CA SER A 17 8.38 -19.03 -6.66
C SER A 17 7.14 -19.85 -7.00
N GLU A 18 7.06 -21.08 -6.52
CA GLU A 18 5.98 -22.01 -6.80
C GLU A 18 4.76 -21.84 -5.89
N ASN A 19 4.94 -21.36 -4.65
CA ASN A 19 3.90 -21.41 -3.63
C ASN A 19 3.50 -20.04 -3.05
N VAL A 20 4.35 -19.02 -3.15
CA VAL A 20 4.07 -17.69 -2.60
C VAL A 20 3.76 -16.69 -3.72
N LEU A 21 4.61 -16.63 -4.75
CA LEU A 21 4.41 -15.70 -5.88
C LEU A 21 3.05 -15.86 -6.58
N PRO A 22 2.44 -17.06 -6.70
CA PRO A 22 1.12 -17.19 -7.30
C PRO A 22 -0.02 -16.48 -6.55
N PHE A 23 0.18 -16.06 -5.29
CA PHE A 23 -0.81 -15.24 -4.57
C PHE A 23 -0.83 -13.77 -5.07
N LEU A 24 0.24 -13.31 -5.72
CA LEU A 24 0.26 -12.00 -6.36
C LEU A 24 -0.70 -11.98 -7.54
N LYS A 25 -1.53 -10.95 -7.62
CA LYS A 25 -2.44 -10.80 -8.76
C LYS A 25 -1.67 -10.17 -9.92
N PRO A 26 -1.83 -10.68 -11.17
CA PRO A 26 -1.35 -9.97 -12.34
C PRO A 26 -1.94 -8.57 -12.38
N VAL A 27 -1.14 -7.55 -12.74
CA VAL A 27 -1.54 -6.13 -12.76
C VAL A 27 -2.84 -5.92 -13.54
N GLU A 28 -3.00 -6.59 -14.68
CA GLU A 28 -4.21 -6.53 -15.53
C GLU A 28 -5.49 -7.07 -14.87
N LYS A 29 -5.35 -7.78 -13.74
CA LYS A 29 -6.45 -8.30 -12.92
C LYS A 29 -6.56 -7.60 -11.57
N CYS A 30 -5.66 -6.66 -11.29
CA CYS A 30 -5.74 -5.81 -10.10
C CYS A 30 -6.73 -4.68 -10.36
N TRP A 31 -7.61 -4.45 -9.40
CA TRP A 31 -8.41 -3.24 -9.36
C TRP A 31 -7.51 -2.01 -9.33
N GLN A 32 -7.95 -0.91 -9.92
CA GLN A 32 -7.27 0.38 -9.85
C GLN A 32 -8.09 1.38 -9.04
N PRO A 33 -7.46 2.34 -8.33
CA PRO A 33 -8.18 3.33 -7.53
C PRO A 33 -9.29 4.06 -8.29
N ILE A 34 -9.06 4.33 -9.59
CA ILE A 34 -10.02 5.03 -10.45
C ILE A 34 -11.34 4.28 -10.64
N GLU A 35 -11.36 2.95 -10.47
CA GLU A 35 -12.59 2.15 -10.55
C GLU A 35 -13.56 2.44 -9.39
N PHE A 36 -13.09 3.12 -8.34
CA PHE A 36 -13.87 3.46 -7.14
C PHE A 36 -13.96 4.96 -6.86
N LEU A 37 -13.42 5.79 -7.75
CA LEU A 37 -13.39 7.25 -7.62
C LEU A 37 -14.22 7.90 -8.73
N PRO A 38 -14.70 9.15 -8.53
CA PRO A 38 -15.33 9.91 -9.60
C PRO A 38 -14.44 9.99 -10.85
N ASP A 39 -14.98 9.70 -12.03
CA ASP A 39 -14.22 9.58 -13.26
C ASP A 39 -14.08 10.94 -13.97
N PRO A 40 -12.90 11.58 -13.99
CA PRO A 40 -12.71 12.89 -14.60
C PRO A 40 -12.79 12.84 -16.13
N SER A 41 -12.76 11.67 -16.75
CA SER A 41 -12.79 11.52 -18.22
C SER A 41 -14.19 11.60 -18.81
N GLN A 42 -15.24 11.49 -17.99
CA GLN A 42 -16.65 11.49 -18.43
C GLN A 42 -17.21 12.91 -18.67
N GLY A 43 -16.41 13.95 -18.44
CA GLY A 43 -16.80 15.35 -18.59
C GLY A 43 -17.13 16.02 -17.25
N THR A 44 -16.98 17.34 -17.23
CA THR A 44 -17.01 18.14 -15.99
C THR A 44 -18.32 18.00 -15.22
N GLU A 45 -19.46 17.98 -15.89
CA GLU A 45 -20.79 17.91 -15.25
C GLU A 45 -20.98 16.59 -14.49
N GLN A 46 -20.70 15.46 -15.15
CA GLN A 46 -20.80 14.12 -14.56
C GLN A 46 -19.81 13.96 -13.40
N PHE A 47 -18.57 14.40 -13.58
CA PHE A 47 -17.56 14.38 -12.53
C PHE A 47 -18.00 15.18 -11.29
N GLU A 48 -18.53 16.39 -11.48
CA GLU A 48 -19.01 17.23 -10.39
C GLU A 48 -20.21 16.60 -9.64
N GLU A 49 -21.10 15.92 -10.35
CA GLU A 49 -22.21 15.18 -9.75
C GLU A 49 -21.72 14.02 -8.87
N GLU A 50 -20.78 13.22 -9.37
CA GLU A 50 -20.19 12.10 -8.64
C GLU A 50 -19.42 12.55 -7.40
N VAL A 51 -18.67 13.65 -7.51
CA VAL A 51 -17.99 14.28 -6.36
C VAL A 51 -19.02 14.76 -5.32
N ARG A 52 -20.12 15.39 -5.76
CA ARG A 52 -21.19 15.83 -4.85
C ARG A 52 -21.82 14.65 -4.11
N ALA A 53 -22.11 13.56 -4.82
CA ALA A 53 -22.67 12.34 -4.24
C ALA A 53 -21.71 11.69 -3.23
N LEU A 54 -20.40 11.64 -3.54
CA LEU A 54 -19.36 11.15 -2.63
C LEU A 54 -19.34 11.97 -1.33
N ARG A 55 -19.32 13.29 -1.43
CA ARG A 55 -19.33 14.21 -0.26
C ARG A 55 -20.55 14.02 0.62
N GLN A 56 -21.72 13.84 0.01
CA GLN A 56 -22.95 13.59 0.75
C GLN A 56 -22.88 12.29 1.56
N ARG A 57 -22.36 11.20 0.98
CA ARG A 57 -22.17 9.93 1.69
C ARG A 57 -21.13 10.04 2.81
N ALA A 58 -19.99 10.70 2.53
CA ALA A 58 -18.92 10.87 3.49
C ALA A 58 -19.33 11.74 4.69
N SER A 59 -20.33 12.62 4.55
CA SER A 59 -20.84 13.44 5.66
C SER A 59 -21.44 12.62 6.81
N GLY A 60 -21.83 11.37 6.56
CA GLY A 60 -22.37 10.45 7.58
C GLY A 60 -21.33 9.57 8.28
N LEU A 61 -20.04 9.69 7.95
CA LEU A 61 -18.97 8.89 8.55
C LEU A 61 -18.35 9.59 9.76
N SER A 62 -18.01 8.82 10.80
CA SER A 62 -17.27 9.28 11.98
C SER A 62 -15.79 9.50 11.66
N ASP A 63 -15.15 10.46 12.32
CA ASP A 63 -13.76 10.86 12.11
C ASP A 63 -12.74 9.75 12.47
N GLU A 64 -13.15 8.72 13.24
CA GLU A 64 -12.29 7.63 13.72
C GLU A 64 -11.90 6.60 12.65
N TYR A 65 -12.46 6.65 11.43
CA TYR A 65 -12.34 5.59 10.43
C TYR A 65 -11.10 5.64 9.50
N PHE A 66 -10.15 6.57 9.69
CA PHE A 66 -9.26 7.00 8.58
C PHE A 66 -7.74 6.72 8.70
N VAL A 67 -7.26 5.57 9.21
CA VAL A 67 -5.80 5.32 9.31
C VAL A 67 -5.36 3.90 8.89
N MET A 68 -4.32 3.78 8.04
CA MET A 68 -3.53 2.54 7.83
C MET A 68 -2.13 2.82 7.22
N LEU A 69 -1.08 2.12 7.68
CA LEU A 69 0.26 2.01 7.06
C LEU A 69 0.98 0.74 7.54
N VAL A 70 1.74 0.06 6.67
CA VAL A 70 2.54 -1.16 6.97
C VAL A 70 3.90 -1.09 6.24
N ASP A 71 4.98 -1.57 6.87
CA ASP A 71 6.35 -1.67 6.32
C ASP A 71 6.84 -3.14 6.30
N GLY A 72 7.71 -3.52 5.36
CA GLY A 72 8.06 -4.91 5.02
C GLY A 72 9.56 -5.17 4.72
N VAL A 73 9.86 -6.37 4.19
CA VAL A 73 11.23 -6.93 4.06
C VAL A 73 12.06 -6.24 2.96
N GLY A 74 13.26 -5.76 3.30
CA GLY A 74 14.12 -4.94 2.44
C GLY A 74 14.87 -5.68 1.31
N ASP A 75 14.91 -5.05 0.13
CA ASP A 75 15.80 -5.33 -1.02
C ASP A 75 16.78 -4.17 -1.19
N GLU A 76 18.08 -4.40 -0.99
CA GLU A 76 19.12 -3.35 -1.07
C GLU A 76 19.29 -2.75 -2.47
N THR A 77 18.89 -3.48 -3.51
CA THR A 77 19.03 -3.03 -4.92
C THR A 77 17.78 -2.37 -5.46
N GLY A 78 16.62 -2.63 -4.83
CA GLY A 78 15.30 -2.23 -5.32
C GLY A 78 14.91 -2.86 -6.66
N CYS A 79 15.69 -3.79 -7.22
CA CYS A 79 15.44 -4.42 -8.52
C CYS A 79 15.90 -5.88 -8.59
N SER A 80 16.27 -6.49 -7.46
CA SER A 80 16.80 -7.85 -7.44
C SER A 80 15.81 -8.84 -8.08
N PRO A 81 16.27 -9.79 -8.91
CA PRO A 81 15.41 -10.79 -9.51
C PRO A 81 15.06 -11.94 -8.54
N CYS A 82 15.55 -11.93 -7.29
CA CYS A 82 15.23 -13.01 -6.36
C CYS A 82 13.72 -12.99 -6.00
N PRO A 83 13.11 -14.16 -5.76
CA PRO A 83 11.67 -14.26 -5.48
C PRO A 83 11.19 -13.40 -4.31
N TRP A 84 11.99 -13.28 -3.25
CA TRP A 84 11.70 -12.40 -2.11
C TRP A 84 11.62 -10.93 -2.50
N ALA A 85 12.54 -10.45 -3.35
CA ALA A 85 12.53 -9.08 -3.84
C ALA A 85 11.39 -8.82 -4.85
N ILE A 86 11.06 -9.82 -5.69
CA ILE A 86 9.87 -9.75 -6.57
C ILE A 86 8.60 -9.62 -5.71
N TRP A 87 8.47 -10.43 -4.66
CA TRP A 87 7.36 -10.35 -3.72
C TRP A 87 7.28 -8.96 -3.08
N THR A 88 8.37 -8.47 -2.47
CA THR A 88 8.37 -7.14 -1.82
C THR A 88 7.92 -6.06 -2.80
N ARG A 89 8.48 -6.00 -4.01
CA ARG A 89 8.09 -4.97 -4.99
C ARG A 89 6.64 -5.09 -5.45
N ALA A 90 6.17 -6.30 -5.72
CA ALA A 90 4.79 -6.52 -6.13
C ALA A 90 3.81 -6.17 -5.01
N TRP A 91 4.08 -6.62 -3.78
CA TRP A 91 3.30 -6.26 -2.60
C TRP A 91 3.29 -4.74 -2.36
N THR A 92 4.45 -4.07 -2.42
CA THR A 92 4.52 -2.60 -2.29
C THR A 92 3.71 -1.89 -3.38
N ALA A 93 3.75 -2.37 -4.62
CA ALA A 93 2.92 -1.83 -5.70
C ALA A 93 1.42 -2.06 -5.44
N GLU A 94 1.05 -3.19 -4.85
CA GLU A 94 -0.32 -3.44 -4.44
C GLU A 94 -0.76 -2.50 -3.31
N GLU A 95 0.04 -2.34 -2.26
CA GLU A 95 -0.25 -1.46 -1.12
C GLU A 95 -0.30 0.02 -1.50
N ASN A 96 0.51 0.48 -2.46
CA ASN A 96 0.46 1.85 -2.95
C ASN A 96 -0.95 2.25 -3.43
N ARG A 97 -1.66 1.33 -4.10
CA ARG A 97 -3.03 1.57 -4.57
C ARG A 97 -4.02 1.80 -3.43
N HIS A 98 -3.77 1.21 -2.25
CA HIS A 98 -4.61 1.42 -1.06
C HIS A 98 -4.48 2.88 -0.58
N GLY A 99 -3.24 3.37 -0.46
CA GLY A 99 -2.95 4.75 -0.07
C GLY A 99 -3.51 5.77 -1.06
N ASP A 100 -3.33 5.54 -2.36
CA ASP A 100 -3.81 6.43 -3.41
C ASP A 100 -5.35 6.56 -3.41
N LEU A 101 -6.05 5.43 -3.29
CA LEU A 101 -7.52 5.41 -3.21
C LEU A 101 -8.01 6.19 -1.98
N LEU A 102 -7.48 5.88 -0.79
CA LEU A 102 -7.90 6.52 0.45
C LEU A 102 -7.58 8.01 0.50
N ARG A 103 -6.37 8.40 0.06
CA ARG A 103 -5.97 9.81 -0.01
C ARG A 103 -6.89 10.60 -0.93
N THR A 104 -7.20 10.06 -2.11
CA THR A 104 -8.07 10.74 -3.07
C THR A 104 -9.51 10.81 -2.58
N TYR A 105 -10.01 9.73 -1.95
CA TYR A 105 -11.32 9.73 -1.31
C TYR A 105 -11.41 10.81 -0.21
N LEU A 106 -10.43 10.88 0.68
CA LEU A 106 -10.34 11.88 1.75
C LEU A 106 -10.31 13.30 1.17
N TYR A 107 -9.47 13.54 0.17
CA TYR A 107 -9.38 14.83 -0.52
C TYR A 107 -10.71 15.25 -1.13
N LEU A 108 -11.36 14.35 -1.89
CA LEU A 108 -12.64 14.64 -2.55
C LEU A 108 -13.79 14.79 -1.54
N SER A 109 -13.73 14.09 -0.40
CA SER A 109 -14.76 14.19 0.64
C SER A 109 -14.89 15.61 1.21
N GLY A 110 -13.79 16.39 1.24
CA GLY A 110 -13.76 17.71 1.87
C GLY A 110 -14.04 17.68 3.38
N ARG A 111 -13.89 16.52 4.03
CA ARG A 111 -14.19 16.31 5.46
C ARG A 111 -12.98 16.46 6.38
N VAL A 112 -11.76 16.39 5.84
CA VAL A 112 -10.52 16.42 6.61
C VAL A 112 -9.63 17.58 6.17
N ASP A 113 -8.79 18.06 7.09
CA ASP A 113 -7.72 19.00 6.76
C ASP A 113 -6.55 18.26 6.10
N MET A 114 -6.53 18.28 4.77
CA MET A 114 -5.51 17.59 3.98
C MET A 114 -4.09 18.14 4.20
N LEU A 115 -3.94 19.41 4.61
CA LEU A 115 -2.62 19.95 4.94
C LEU A 115 -2.07 19.28 6.21
N MET A 116 -2.94 19.05 7.19
CA MET A 116 -2.56 18.34 8.42
C MET A 116 -2.30 16.86 8.16
N VAL A 117 -3.09 16.21 7.30
CA VAL A 117 -2.84 14.82 6.87
C VAL A 117 -1.48 14.70 6.19
N ASP A 118 -1.19 15.55 5.20
CA ASP A 118 0.07 15.50 4.44
C ASP A 118 1.28 15.80 5.36
N LYS A 119 1.17 16.76 6.29
CA LYS A 119 2.22 17.01 7.31
C LYS A 119 2.44 15.83 8.23
N THR A 120 1.38 15.20 8.73
CA THR A 120 1.47 14.02 9.60
C THR A 120 2.13 12.86 8.88
N LEU A 121 1.77 12.63 7.61
CA LEU A 121 2.40 11.60 6.78
C LEU A 121 3.90 11.88 6.57
N GLN A 122 4.27 13.14 6.32
CA GLN A 122 5.68 13.54 6.21
C GLN A 122 6.45 13.30 7.51
N TYR A 123 5.86 13.64 8.67
CA TYR A 123 6.47 13.35 9.97
C TYR A 123 6.60 11.86 10.22
N LEU A 124 5.58 11.07 9.88
CA LEU A 124 5.56 9.63 10.09
C LEU A 124 6.64 8.93 9.25
N ILE A 125 6.72 9.23 7.95
CA ILE A 125 7.76 8.68 7.07
C ILE A 125 9.15 9.11 7.54
N GLY A 126 9.32 10.38 7.92
CA GLY A 126 10.60 10.89 8.41
C GLY A 126 11.02 10.29 9.76
N ALA A 127 10.06 9.92 10.61
CA ALA A 127 10.32 9.23 11.87
C ALA A 127 10.66 7.74 11.66
N GLY A 128 10.15 7.13 10.59
CA GLY A 128 10.24 5.69 10.38
C GLY A 128 9.44 4.92 11.44
N MET A 129 9.65 3.61 11.47
CA MET A 129 9.02 2.73 12.45
C MET A 129 10.05 1.72 12.97
N ASP A 130 10.18 1.61 14.29
CA ASP A 130 10.92 0.50 14.91
C ASP A 130 9.92 -0.55 15.40
N ILE A 131 9.76 -1.60 14.59
CA ILE A 131 8.91 -2.74 14.88
C ILE A 131 9.66 -3.89 15.57
N GLY A 132 10.91 -3.68 16.00
CA GLY A 132 11.67 -4.70 16.73
C GLY A 132 11.99 -5.95 15.89
N LEU A 133 12.04 -5.83 14.57
CA LEU A 133 12.28 -6.97 13.67
C LEU A 133 13.74 -7.44 13.65
N GLU A 134 14.69 -6.65 14.16
CA GLU A 134 16.11 -6.99 14.28
C GLU A 134 16.76 -7.56 12.99
N ASN A 135 16.26 -7.16 11.81
CA ASN A 135 16.65 -7.73 10.51
C ASN A 135 16.51 -9.27 10.47
N ASN A 136 15.49 -9.79 11.13
CA ASN A 136 15.19 -11.20 11.26
C ASN A 136 13.86 -11.51 10.54
N PRO A 137 13.90 -12.15 9.35
CA PRO A 137 12.68 -12.39 8.58
C PRO A 137 11.68 -13.30 9.31
N TYR A 138 12.13 -14.11 10.27
CA TYR A 138 11.22 -14.88 11.13
C TYR A 138 10.32 -13.98 12.00
N LEU A 139 10.83 -12.82 12.44
CA LEU A 139 10.02 -11.83 13.17
C LEU A 139 9.16 -11.00 12.22
N GLY A 140 9.62 -10.81 10.97
CA GLY A 140 8.88 -10.00 9.99
C GLY A 140 7.69 -10.71 9.36
N PHE A 141 7.69 -12.04 9.30
CA PHE A 141 6.62 -12.84 8.68
C PHE A 141 5.60 -13.42 9.69
N VAL A 142 5.81 -13.25 11.00
CA VAL A 142 4.92 -13.74 12.08
C VAL A 142 4.34 -12.57 12.84
#